data_AF-A0A949XU57-F1
#
_entry.id   AF-A0A949XU57-F1
#
_cell.length_a   1.000
_cell.length_b   1.000
_cell.length_c   1.000
_cell.angle_alpha   90.00
_cell.angle_beta   90.00
_cell.angle_gamma   90.00
#
_symmetry.space_group_name_H-M   'P 1'
#
loop_
_entity.id
_entity.type
_entity.pdbx_description
1 polymer ?
#
loop_
_entity_poly.entity_id
_entity_poly.type
_entity_poly.pdbx_seq_one_letter_code
_entity_poly.pdbx_strand_id
1 'polypeptide(L)'
;MSYAVELTSPAAAKIAGWSLSRHLQSEILKGLDRLTSNPSQSLIRVGPPHDVLHFDLVVHEPGDPPRAYLFVFTVFYATDEETLVIKDCEYDSQEVGPE
;
A
#
# COMPACT_ATOMS: atom_id res chain seq x y z
N MET A 1 -18.28 9.98 2.23
CA MET A 1 -17.96 9.48 0.89
C MET A 1 -17.01 8.32 1.09
N SER A 2 -17.24 7.21 0.38
CA SER A 2 -16.35 6.04 0.39
C SER A 2 -15.85 5.86 -1.03
N TYR A 3 -14.55 5.67 -1.18
CA TYR A 3 -13.91 5.38 -2.45
C TYR A 3 -13.87 3.87 -2.67
N ALA A 4 -14.04 3.43 -3.92
CA ALA A 4 -13.69 2.07 -4.31
C ALA A 4 -12.17 1.95 -4.44
N VAL A 5 -11.59 0.82 -4.03
CA VAL A 5 -10.15 0.55 -4.21
C VAL A 5 -10.00 -0.68 -5.08
N GLU A 6 -9.38 -0.52 -6.24
CA GLU A 6 -9.17 -1.58 -7.21
C GLU A 6 -7.69 -1.90 -7.36
N LEU A 7 -7.34 -3.17 -7.19
CA LEU A 7 -6.02 -3.68 -7.54
C LEU A 7 -6.00 -4.12 -8.98
N THR A 8 -5.08 -3.57 -9.76
CA THR A 8 -4.81 -4.08 -11.10
C THR A 8 -4.22 -5.49 -11.02
N SER A 9 -4.48 -6.33 -12.04
CA SER A 9 -3.95 -7.70 -12.10
C SER A 9 -2.41 -7.77 -11.93
N PRO A 10 -1.61 -6.86 -12.51
CA PRO A 10 -0.16 -6.84 -12.28
C PRO A 10 0.22 -6.55 -10.82
N ALA A 11 -0.43 -5.58 -10.16
CA ALA A 11 -0.18 -5.28 -8.75
C ALA A 11 -0.57 -6.46 -7.85
N ALA A 12 -1.74 -7.06 -8.09
CA ALA A 12 -2.17 -8.26 -7.36
C ALA A 12 -1.19 -9.43 -7.53
N ALA A 13 -0.68 -9.65 -8.75
CA ALA A 13 0.32 -10.68 -9.02
C ALA A 13 1.66 -10.40 -8.32
N LYS A 14 2.10 -9.13 -8.25
CA LYS A 14 3.30 -8.74 -7.48
C LYS A 14 3.14 -9.07 -6.00
N ILE A 15 2.02 -8.66 -5.38
CA ILE A 15 1.75 -8.94 -3.96
C ILE A 15 1.74 -10.45 -3.68
N ALA A 16 1.08 -11.23 -4.54
CA ALA A 16 1.04 -12.68 -4.41
C ALA A 16 2.44 -13.32 -4.55
N GLY A 17 3.32 -12.73 -5.37
CA GLY A 17 4.69 -13.20 -5.59
C GLY A 17 5.65 -12.94 -4.42
N TRP A 18 5.32 -12.06 -3.49
CA TRP A 18 6.19 -11.68 -2.37
C TRP A 18 6.35 -12.73 -1.28
N SER A 19 5.58 -13.83 -1.33
CA SER A 19 5.62 -14.91 -0.32
C SER A 19 5.46 -14.44 1.13
N LEU A 20 4.68 -13.38 1.34
CA LEU A 20 4.47 -12.76 2.65
C LEU A 20 3.71 -13.65 3.64
N SER A 21 3.92 -13.43 4.93
CA SER A 21 3.15 -14.05 6.00
C SER A 21 1.65 -13.71 5.88
N ARG A 22 0.77 -14.57 6.41
CA ARG A 22 -0.68 -14.28 6.45
C ARG A 22 -0.99 -13.00 7.22
N HIS A 23 -0.16 -12.68 8.22
CA HIS A 23 -0.30 -11.46 9.00
C HIS A 23 -0.06 -10.23 8.12
N LEU A 24 1.07 -10.17 7.40
CA LEU A 24 1.38 -9.08 6.48
C LEU A 24 0.33 -8.95 5.36
N GLN A 25 -0.13 -10.06 4.80
CA GLN A 25 -1.23 -10.03 3.82
C GLN A 25 -2.51 -9.41 4.40
N SER A 26 -2.85 -9.73 5.66
CA SER A 26 -4.00 -9.12 6.34
C SER A 26 -3.80 -7.64 6.62
N GLU A 27 -2.59 -7.21 7.00
CA GLU A 27 -2.29 -5.80 7.25
C GLU A 27 -2.32 -4.98 5.96
N ILE A 28 -1.85 -5.52 4.84
CA ILE A 28 -2.00 -4.90 3.51
C ILE A 28 -3.47 -4.67 3.19
N LEU A 29 -4.32 -5.69 3.33
CA LEU A 29 -5.76 -5.56 3.05
C LEU A 29 -6.44 -4.52 3.95
N LYS A 30 -6.10 -4.48 5.25
CA LYS A 30 -6.59 -3.44 6.17
C LYS A 30 -6.10 -2.05 5.79
N GLY A 31 -4.84 -1.93 5.35
CA GLY A 31 -4.27 -0.66 4.88
C GLY A 31 -5.00 -0.13 3.65
N LEU A 32 -5.26 -1.00 2.67
CA LEU A 32 -6.03 -0.66 1.47
C LEU A 32 -7.50 -0.34 1.81
N ASP A 33 -8.10 -1.05 2.77
CA ASP A 33 -9.46 -0.72 3.24
C ASP A 33 -9.53 0.68 3.87
N ARG A 34 -8.48 1.13 4.57
CA ARG A 34 -8.43 2.51 5.09
C ARG A 34 -8.42 3.58 4.00
N LEU A 35 -7.88 3.28 2.82
CA LEU A 35 -7.93 4.20 1.67
C LEU A 35 -9.36 4.44 1.20
N THR A 36 -10.29 3.51 1.40
CA THR A 36 -11.70 3.69 1.02
C THR A 36 -12.34 4.85 1.79
N SER A 37 -11.98 5.04 3.05
CA SER A 37 -12.70 5.94 3.95
C SER A 37 -12.15 7.36 3.95
N ASN A 38 -10.83 7.54 3.80
CA ASN A 38 -10.22 8.87 3.82
C ASN A 38 -8.90 8.93 3.03
N PRO A 39 -8.95 8.83 1.69
CA PRO A 39 -7.73 8.73 0.89
C PRO A 39 -6.90 10.02 0.89
N SER A 40 -7.52 11.19 1.04
CA SER A 40 -6.80 12.47 1.02
C SER A 40 -5.81 12.65 2.18
N GLN A 41 -6.01 11.93 3.29
CA GLN A 41 -5.09 11.94 4.44
C GLN A 41 -3.92 10.97 4.29
N SER A 42 -4.06 9.98 3.42
CA SER A 42 -3.11 8.86 3.28
C SER A 42 -2.32 8.91 1.98
N LEU A 43 -2.82 9.63 0.96
CA LEU A 43 -2.19 9.72 -0.34
C LEU A 43 -1.20 10.89 -0.42
N ILE A 44 0.00 10.57 -0.88
CA ILE A 44 1.12 11.50 -1.06
C ILE A 44 1.27 11.79 -2.55
N ARG A 45 1.31 13.06 -2.95
CA ARG A 45 1.59 13.44 -4.35
C ARG A 45 3.09 13.35 -4.61
N VAL A 46 3.49 12.50 -5.56
CA VAL A 46 4.91 12.23 -5.83
C VAL A 46 5.30 12.79 -7.19
N GLY A 47 5.66 14.07 -7.20
CA GLY A 47 6.32 14.77 -8.31
C GLY A 47 5.57 14.85 -9.66
N PRO A 48 6.16 15.50 -10.67
CA PRO A 48 5.70 15.47 -12.07
C PRO A 48 6.12 14.15 -12.76
N PRO A 49 5.34 13.62 -13.74
CA PRO A 49 4.17 14.20 -14.37
C PRO A 49 2.91 13.88 -13.57
N HIS A 50 2.07 14.90 -13.45
CA HIS A 50 0.93 14.98 -12.55
C HIS A 50 -0.03 13.78 -12.65
N ASP A 51 -0.51 13.33 -11.48
CA ASP A 51 -1.58 12.34 -11.21
C ASP A 51 -1.12 11.04 -10.54
N VAL A 52 0.19 10.86 -10.32
CA VAL A 52 0.69 9.75 -9.50
C VAL A 52 0.60 10.09 -8.01
N LEU A 53 -0.10 9.23 -7.26
CA LEU A 53 -0.20 9.29 -5.81
C LEU A 53 0.47 8.05 -5.22
N HIS A 54 1.14 8.20 -4.09
CA HIS A 54 1.67 7.08 -3.33
C HIS A 54 0.85 6.89 -2.06
N PHE A 55 0.66 5.63 -1.68
CA PHE A 55 0.21 5.24 -0.36
C PHE A 55 1.30 4.39 0.29
N ASP A 56 1.83 4.89 1.40
CA ASP A 56 2.87 4.20 2.15
C ASP A 56 2.23 3.49 3.35
N LEU A 57 2.45 2.19 3.47
CA LEU A 57 2.00 1.37 4.58
C LEU A 57 3.20 0.74 5.28
N VAL A 58 3.40 1.10 6.54
CA VAL A 58 4.44 0.51 7.39
C VAL A 58 3.80 -0.50 8.34
N VAL A 59 4.30 -1.73 8.32
CA VAL A 59 3.91 -2.81 9.23
C VAL A 59 5.10 -3.24 10.05
N HIS A 60 4.95 -3.24 11.37
CA HIS A 60 5.97 -3.72 12.29
C HIS A 60 5.58 -5.13 12.75
N GLU A 61 6.41 -6.12 12.43
CA GLU A 61 6.24 -7.46 12.97
C GLU A 61 7.09 -7.61 14.24
N PRO A 62 6.46 -7.85 15.41
CA PRO A 62 7.19 -8.18 16.62
C PRO A 62 7.85 -9.55 16.43
N GLY A 63 9.17 -9.61 16.58
CA GLY A 63 9.98 -10.81 16.38
C GLY A 63 11.39 -10.64 16.96
N ASP A 64 12.22 -11.67 16.83
CA ASP A 64 13.64 -11.62 17.20
C ASP A 64 14.49 -12.04 15.98
N PRO A 65 15.11 -11.08 15.24
CA PRO A 65 15.02 -9.63 15.43
C PRO A 65 13.68 -9.05 14.96
N PRO A 66 13.23 -7.90 15.50
CA PRO A 66 12.05 -7.21 15.02
C PRO A 66 12.26 -6.67 13.61
N ARG A 67 11.19 -6.69 12.80
CA ARG A 67 11.24 -6.31 11.38
C ARG A 67 10.20 -5.24 11.08
N ALA A 68 10.60 -4.26 10.27
CA ALA A 68 9.70 -3.28 9.67
C ALA A 68 9.58 -3.57 8.17
N TYR A 69 8.34 -3.58 7.69
CA TYR A 69 8.00 -3.73 6.28
C TYR A 69 7.39 -2.43 5.79
N LEU A 70 7.99 -1.85 4.75
CA LEU A 70 7.44 -0.69 4.04
C LEU A 70 6.84 -1.18 2.74
N PHE A 71 5.54 -1.00 2.58
CA PHE A 71 4.82 -1.22 1.32
C PHE A 71 4.49 0.12 0.69
N VAL A 72 4.88 0.33 -0.56
CA VAL A 72 4.60 1.54 -1.33
C VAL A 72 3.66 1.16 -2.46
N PHE A 73 2.49 1.80 -2.49
CA PHE A 73 1.48 1.57 -3.52
C PHE A 73 1.36 2.79 -4.43
N THR A 74 1.45 2.57 -5.73
CA THR A 74 1.23 3.60 -6.75
C THR A 74 -0.25 3.65 -7.10
N VAL A 75 -0.89 4.76 -6.75
CA VAL A 75 -2.34 4.99 -6.81
C VAL A 75 -2.67 6.06 -7.83
N PHE A 76 -3.76 5.85 -8.57
CA PHE A 76 -4.36 6.83 -9.48
C PHE A 76 -5.82 7.00 -9.13
N TYR A 77 -6.35 8.22 -9.29
CA TYR A 77 -7.80 8.39 -9.37
C TYR A 77 -8.28 7.90 -10.73
N ALA A 78 -9.35 7.12 -10.74
CA ALA A 78 -10.07 6.82 -11.96
C ALA A 78 -10.83 8.05 -12.45
N THR A 79 -11.35 7.98 -13.67
CA THR A 79 -12.11 9.07 -14.30
C THR A 79 -13.44 9.40 -13.61
N ASP A 80 -13.94 8.49 -12.76
CA ASP A 80 -15.15 8.70 -11.95
C ASP A 80 -14.89 9.51 -10.67
N GLU A 81 -13.64 9.81 -10.35
CA GLU A 81 -13.19 10.50 -9.13
C GLU A 81 -13.64 9.83 -7.82
N GLU A 82 -14.14 8.59 -7.87
CA GLU A 82 -14.64 7.80 -6.73
C GLU A 82 -13.89 6.47 -6.60
N THR A 83 -13.11 6.08 -7.61
CA THR A 83 -12.31 4.86 -7.62
C THR A 83 -10.81 5.18 -7.54
N LEU A 84 -10.11 4.46 -6.66
CA LEU A 84 -8.66 4.48 -6.49
C LEU A 84 -8.08 3.22 -7.12
N VAL A 85 -7.26 3.39 -8.15
CA VAL A 85 -6.64 2.29 -8.88
C VAL A 85 -5.20 2.11 -8.42
N ILE A 86 -4.90 0.96 -7.81
CA ILE A 86 -3.56 0.54 -7.46
C ILE A 86 -2.89 -0.06 -8.69
N LYS A 87 -2.06 0.74 -9.35
CA LYS A 87 -1.39 0.38 -10.62
C LYS A 87 -0.12 -0.41 -10.40
N ASP A 88 0.61 -0.08 -9.34
CA ASP A 88 1.85 -0.76 -9.00
C ASP A 88 2.06 -0.80 -7.49
N CYS A 89 2.96 -1.68 -7.05
CA CYS A 89 3.35 -1.81 -5.66
C CYS A 89 4.77 -2.36 -5.52
N GLU A 90 5.46 -1.87 -4.50
CA GLU A 90 6.80 -2.30 -4.11
C GLU A 90 6.82 -2.53 -2.59
N TYR A 91 7.75 -3.36 -2.12
CA TYR A 91 8.00 -3.45 -0.69
C TYR A 91 9.49 -3.58 -0.40
N ASP A 92 9.88 -3.03 0.75
CA ASP A 92 11.19 -3.23 1.36
C ASP A 92 11.00 -3.72 2.80
N SER A 93 11.97 -4.47 3.30
CA SER A 93 11.96 -4.95 4.68
C SER A 93 13.30 -4.68 5.33
N GLN A 94 13.27 -4.05 6.51
CA GLN A 94 14.47 -3.72 7.26
C GLN A 94 14.40 -4.33 8.67
N GLU A 95 15.52 -4.88 9.12
CA GLU A 95 15.68 -5.27 10.51
C GLU A 95 15.80 -4.01 11.35
N VAL A 96 14.98 -3.91 12.38
CA VAL A 96 14.98 -2.76 13.29
C VAL A 96 15.91 -3.12 14.44
N GLY A 97 17.01 -2.36 14.60
CA GLY A 97 17.89 -2.53 15.74
C GLY A 97 17.17 -2.20 17.06
N PRO A 98 17.58 -2.78 18.20
CA PRO A 98 17.06 -2.35 19.49
C PRO A 98 17.50 -0.89 19.73
N GLU A 99 16.53 0.02 19.84
CA GLU A 99 16.76 1.40 20.32
C GLU A 99 17.25 1.42 21.77
#